data_AF-A0A940URA0-F1
#
_entry.id   AF-A0A940URA0-F1
#
_cell.length_a   1.000
_cell.length_b   1.000
_cell.length_c   1.000
_cell.angle_alpha   90.00
_cell.angle_beta   90.00
_cell.angle_gamma   90.00
#
_symmetry.space_group_name_H-M   'P 1'
#
loop_
_entity.id
_entity.type
_entity.pdbx_description
1 polymer ?
#
loop_
_entity_poly.entity_id
_entity_poly.type
_entity_poly.pdbx_seq_one_letter_code
_entity_poly.pdbx_strand_id
1 'polypeptide(L)' 'MGIKTKDEYIESLRSLNPVAYMFGERLTNVIDNPRLRAGIEATGATYEMAQLDPDLV' A
#
# COMPACT_ATOMS: atom_id res chain seq x y z
N MET A 1 2.25 -19.95 -1.80
CA MET A 1 1.65 -18.63 -2.10
C MET A 1 2.78 -17.70 -2.47
N GLY A 2 2.68 -16.98 -3.59
CA GLY A 2 3.70 -16.02 -4.04
C GLY A 2 3.57 -14.68 -3.32
N ILE A 3 4.63 -13.87 -3.39
CA ILE A 3 4.58 -12.47 -2.98
C ILE A 3 3.62 -11.72 -3.91
N LYS A 4 2.80 -10.83 -3.36
CA LYS A 4 1.88 -9.98 -4.14
C LYS A 4 2.66 -9.10 -5.12
N THR A 5 2.07 -8.81 -6.27
CA THR A 5 2.47 -7.66 -7.07
C THR A 5 2.10 -6.35 -6.36
N LYS A 6 2.69 -5.23 -6.77
CA LYS A 6 2.32 -3.91 -6.23
C LYS A 6 0.83 -3.61 -6.40
N ASP A 7 0.26 -3.92 -7.56
CA ASP A 7 -1.15 -3.67 -7.83
C ASP A 7 -2.05 -4.50 -6.91
N GLU A 8 -1.72 -5.77 -6.70
CA GLU A 8 -2.42 -6.63 -5.73
C GLU A 8 -2.26 -6.14 -4.28
N TYR A 9 -1.10 -5.58 -3.93
CA TYR A 9 -0.90 -4.92 -2.64
C TYR A 9 -1.85 -3.72 -2.49
N ILE A 10 -1.85 -2.79 -3.45
CA ILE A 10 -2.70 -1.59 -3.41
C ILE A 10 -4.19 -1.99 -3.37
N GLU A 11 -4.60 -2.95 -4.19
CA GLU A 11 -5.99 -3.42 -4.23
C GLU A 11 -6.38 -4.12 -2.91
N SER A 12 -5.44 -4.85 -2.30
CA SER A 12 -5.69 -5.44 -0.98
C SER A 12 -5.87 -4.39 0.12
N LEU A 13 -5.21 -3.23 0.00
CA LEU A 13 -5.44 -2.11 0.92
C LEU A 13 -6.82 -1.48 0.72
N ARG A 14 -7.31 -1.38 -0.53
CA ARG A 14 -8.67 -0.91 -0.81
C ARG A 14 -9.71 -1.88 -0.22
N SER A 15 -9.48 -3.17 -0.40
CA SER A 15 -10.33 -4.24 0.14
C SER A 15 -10.35 -4.28 1.68
N LEU A 16 -9.24 -3.90 2.32
CA LEU A 16 -9.14 -3.83 3.78
C LEU A 16 -10.03 -2.73 4.40
N ASN A 17 -10.39 -1.70 3.61
CA ASN A 17 -11.13 -0.51 4.05
C ASN A 17 -10.64 0.05 5.41
N PRO A 18 -9.35 0.44 5.49
CA PRO A 18 -8.72 0.78 6.76
C PRO A 18 -9.35 2.02 7.39
N VAL A 19 -9.49 2.00 8.72
CA VAL A 19 -9.91 3.15 9.52
C VAL A 19 -8.66 3.86 10.03
N ALA A 20 -8.41 5.08 9.54
CA ALA A 20 -7.30 5.91 9.95
C ALA A 20 -7.76 7.31 10.37
N TYR A 21 -7.00 7.92 11.29
CA TYR A 21 -7.22 9.27 11.79
C TYR A 21 -5.96 10.10 11.59
N MET A 22 -6.11 11.38 11.23
CA MET A 22 -5.01 12.31 11.08
C MET A 22 -5.46 13.70 11.55
N PHE A 23 -4.63 14.38 12.33
CA PHE A 23 -4.95 15.69 12.93
C PHE A 23 -6.27 15.73 13.72
N GLY A 24 -6.63 14.62 14.37
CA GLY A 24 -7.87 14.51 15.16
C GLY A 24 -9.12 14.21 14.33
N GLU A 25 -9.01 14.06 13.01
CA GLU A 25 -10.14 13.80 12.11
C GLU A 25 -10.04 12.41 11.47
N ARG A 26 -11.20 11.77 11.23
CA ARG A 26 -11.27 10.50 10.51
C ARG A 26 -11.05 10.74 9.02
N LEU A 27 -10.14 9.96 8.43
CA LEU A 27 -9.94 9.98 6.98
C LEU A 27 -11.03 9.19 6.27
N THR A 28 -11.66 9.79 5.26
CA THR A 28 -12.68 9.15 4.41
C THR A 28 -12.11 8.47 3.17
N ASN A 29 -10.87 8.81 2.81
CA ASN A 29 -10.17 8.22 1.69
C ASN A 29 -8.71 8.00 2.07
N VAL A 30 -8.40 6.85 2.66
CA VAL A 30 -7.06 6.55 3.20
C VAL A 30 -6.07 6.26 2.06
N ILE A 31 -6.46 5.41 1.12
CA ILE A 31 -5.55 4.89 0.08
C ILE A 31 -5.19 5.99 -0.92
N ASP A 32 -6.16 6.79 -1.35
CA ASP A 32 -5.88 7.85 -2.32
C ASP A 32 -5.52 9.20 -1.65
N ASN A 33 -5.41 9.25 -0.32
CA ASN A 33 -5.05 10.46 0.41
C ASN A 33 -3.68 10.99 -0.08
N PRO A 34 -3.59 12.24 -0.57
CA PRO A 34 -2.31 12.79 -1.06
C PRO A 34 -1.17 12.76 -0.03
N ARG A 35 -1.50 12.84 1.27
CA ARG A 35 -0.50 12.79 2.35
C ARG A 35 0.01 11.38 2.64
N LEU A 36 -0.78 10.35 2.34
CA LEU A 36 -0.44 8.95 2.61
C LEU A 36 0.08 8.22 1.36
N ARG A 37 -0.29 8.71 0.17
CA ARG A 37 0.05 8.10 -1.11
C ARG A 37 1.54 7.80 -1.25
N ALA A 38 2.42 8.74 -0.90
CA ALA A 38 3.86 8.53 -1.00
C ALA A 38 4.35 7.34 -0.17
N GLY A 39 3.82 7.15 1.04
CA GLY A 39 4.18 6.00 1.89
C GLY A 39 3.63 4.68 1.37
N ILE A 40 2.41 4.69 0.84
CA ILE A 40 1.79 3.52 0.18
C ILE A 40 2.61 3.13 -1.05
N GLU A 41 2.97 4.09 -1.89
CA GLU A 41 3.80 3.86 -3.09
C GLU A 41 5.20 3.36 -2.73
N ALA A 42 5.83 3.92 -1.70
CA ALA A 42 7.14 3.46 -1.22
C ALA A 42 7.10 1.99 -0.76
N THR A 43 6.01 1.58 -0.11
CA THR A 43 5.80 0.18 0.26
C THR A 43 5.48 -0.66 -0.98
N GLY A 44 4.68 -0.14 -1.91
CA GLY A 44 4.41 -0.78 -3.20
C GLY A 44 5.69 -1.06 -4.01
N ALA A 45 6.66 -0.16 -3.95
CA ALA A 45 7.96 -0.34 -4.60
C ALA A 45 8.74 -1.54 -4.04
N THR A 46 8.58 -1.89 -2.75
CA THR A 46 9.22 -3.10 -2.22
C THR A 46 8.60 -4.38 -2.78
N TYR A 47 7.29 -4.36 -3.06
CA TYR A 47 6.63 -5.45 -3.80
C TYR A 47 7.12 -5.51 -5.26
N GLU A 48 7.30 -4.38 -5.94
CA GLU A 48 7.91 -4.36 -7.29
C GLU A 48 9.31 -4.99 -7.26
N MET A 49 10.14 -4.60 -6.29
CA MET A 49 11.50 -5.13 -6.15
C MET A 49 11.51 -6.64 -5.93
N ALA A 50 10.62 -7.17 -5.08
CA ALA A 50 10.48 -8.60 -4.83
C ALA A 50 10.07 -9.40 -6.08
N GLN A 51 9.41 -8.77 -7.06
CA GLN A 51 9.08 -9.41 -8.34
C GLN A 51 10.26 -9.39 -9.32
N LEU A 52 11.15 -8.40 -9.22
CA LEU A 52 12.31 -8.25 -10.10
C LEU A 52 13.47 -9.16 -9.70
N ASP A 53 13.69 -9.34 -8.40
CA ASP A 53 14.71 -10.22 -7.86
C ASP A 53 14.08 -11.12 -6.78
N PRO A 54 13.68 -12.34 -7.14
CA PRO A 54 13.03 -13.28 -6.24
C PRO A 54 13.90 -13.71 -5.04
N ASP A 55 15.22 -13.52 -5.12
CA ASP A 55 16.17 -13.91 -4.08
C ASP A 55 16.37 -12.80 -3.02
N LEU A 56 15.75 -11.62 -3.20
CA LEU A 56 15.80 -10.50 -2.25
C LEU A 56 14.99 -10.74 -0.95
N VAL A 57 14.13 -11.75 -0.90
CA VAL A 57 13.11 -11.91 0.17
C VAL A 57 13.24 -13.22 0.94
#